data_AF-A0A357T6P5-F1
#
_entry.id   AF-A0A357T6P5-F1
#
_cell.length_a   1.000
_cell.length_b   1.000
_cell.length_c   1.000
_cell.angle_alpha   90.00
_cell.angle_beta   90.00
_cell.angle_gamma   90.00
#
_symmetry.space_group_name_H-M   'P 1'
#
loop_
_entity.id
_entity.type
_entity.pdbx_description
1 polymer ?
#
loop_
_entity_poly.entity_id
_entity_poly.type
_entity_poly.pdbx_seq_one_letter_code
_entity_poly.pdbx_strand_id
1 'polypeptide(L)'
;MEKLLTAYELAEILNLSVETVWRYTRQKKIPVIELGEKQYRYKKEAVLAALAAGGDLERSVYPKQGEYTYEDYLKIPEEAGYRFEILEGFPVKEPSPSMHHQRVSSALYRQLANFFDGFDPEGEIFYAPLDVTLTNSNVLQPDLLFVSSTQKDIMRKERID
;
A
#
# COMPACT_ATOMS: atom_id res chain seq x y z
N MET A 1 -31.80 -13.69 13.07
CA MET A 1 -31.58 -12.33 12.56
C MET A 1 -30.31 -12.36 11.72
N GLU A 2 -30.41 -12.04 10.44
CA GLU A 2 -29.22 -11.96 9.58
C GLU A 2 -28.32 -10.81 10.05
N LYS A 3 -27.05 -11.11 10.35
CA LYS A 3 -26.06 -10.09 10.75
C LYS A 3 -25.70 -9.25 9.51
N LEU A 4 -25.95 -7.95 9.59
CA LEU A 4 -25.54 -6.99 8.58
C LEU A 4 -24.09 -6.56 8.80
N LEU A 5 -23.23 -6.83 7.82
CA LEU A 5 -21.80 -6.56 7.88
C LEU A 5 -21.49 -5.15 7.35
N THR A 6 -20.50 -4.51 7.96
CA THR A 6 -19.82 -3.35 7.36
C THR A 6 -18.92 -3.77 6.20
N ALA A 7 -18.41 -2.80 5.43
CA ALA A 7 -17.40 -3.09 4.39
C ALA A 7 -16.12 -3.72 4.98
N TYR A 8 -15.71 -3.29 6.19
CA TYR A 8 -14.56 -3.83 6.91
C TYR A 8 -14.78 -5.27 7.35
N GLU A 9 -15.92 -5.56 8.01
CA GLU A 9 -16.24 -6.94 8.43
C GLU A 9 -16.41 -7.87 7.22
N LEU A 10 -16.98 -7.37 6.11
CA LEU A 10 -17.12 -8.14 4.89
C LEU A 10 -15.75 -8.41 4.24
N ALA A 11 -14.87 -7.41 4.23
CA ALA A 11 -13.51 -7.53 3.72
C ALA A 11 -12.72 -8.60 4.49
N GLU A 12 -12.78 -8.60 5.83
CA GLU A 12 -12.17 -9.64 6.66
C GLU A 12 -12.73 -11.04 6.36
N ILE A 13 -14.06 -11.17 6.31
CA ILE A 13 -14.73 -12.46 6.09
C ILE A 13 -14.42 -13.05 4.71
N LEU A 14 -14.35 -12.20 3.68
CA LEU A 14 -14.04 -12.61 2.32
C LEU A 14 -12.53 -12.64 2.05
N ASN A 15 -11.71 -12.22 3.01
CA ASN A 15 -10.28 -12.01 2.86
C ASN A 15 -9.93 -11.15 1.63
N LEU A 16 -10.65 -10.04 1.49
CA LEU A 16 -10.48 -9.03 0.44
C LEU A 16 -10.06 -7.70 1.07
N SER A 17 -9.49 -6.79 0.28
CA SER A 17 -9.32 -5.40 0.74
C SER A 17 -10.65 -4.67 0.80
N VAL A 18 -10.77 -3.71 1.74
CA VAL A 18 -11.96 -2.83 1.85
C VAL A 18 -12.21 -2.07 0.55
N GLU A 19 -11.14 -1.64 -0.14
CA GLU A 19 -11.24 -1.00 -1.44
C GLU A 19 -11.82 -1.95 -2.51
N THR A 20 -11.49 -3.25 -2.47
CA THR A 20 -12.11 -4.23 -3.37
C THR A 20 -13.61 -4.36 -3.09
N VAL A 21 -14.01 -4.36 -1.83
CA VAL A 21 -15.43 -4.34 -1.44
C VAL A 21 -16.11 -3.09 -1.99
N TRP A 22 -15.55 -1.90 -1.76
CA TRP A 22 -16.11 -0.64 -2.29
C TRP A 22 -16.14 -0.60 -3.82
N ARG A 23 -15.11 -1.11 -4.50
CA ARG A 23 -15.08 -1.23 -5.95
C ARG A 23 -16.21 -2.12 -6.45
N TYR A 24 -16.42 -3.29 -5.84
CA TYR A 24 -17.52 -4.18 -6.21
C TYR A 24 -18.88 -3.54 -5.93
N THR A 25 -19.02 -2.77 -4.85
CA THR A 25 -20.23 -1.99 -4.56
C THR A 25 -20.47 -0.93 -5.64
N ARG A 26 -19.45 -0.15 -6.02
CA ARG A 26 -19.54 0.88 -7.10
C ARG A 26 -19.87 0.27 -8.45
N GLN A 27 -19.34 -0.91 -8.75
CA GLN A 27 -19.61 -1.66 -9.98
C GLN A 27 -20.92 -2.46 -9.94
N LYS A 28 -21.67 -2.41 -8.83
CA LYS A 28 -22.90 -3.20 -8.60
C LYS A 28 -22.69 -4.72 -8.77
N LYS A 29 -21.46 -5.22 -8.54
CA LYS A 29 -21.13 -6.65 -8.58
C LYS A 29 -21.63 -7.40 -7.35
N ILE A 30 -21.76 -6.71 -6.20
CA ILE A 30 -22.26 -7.28 -4.96
C ILE A 30 -23.50 -6.53 -4.45
N PRO A 31 -24.49 -7.23 -3.89
CA PRO A 31 -25.68 -6.62 -3.31
C PRO A 31 -25.32 -5.83 -2.05
N VAL A 32 -25.90 -4.63 -1.92
CA VAL A 32 -25.66 -3.70 -0.81
C VAL A 32 -26.99 -3.13 -0.31
N ILE A 33 -27.06 -2.86 0.99
CA ILE A 33 -28.16 -2.16 1.65
C ILE A 33 -27.67 -0.77 2.02
N GLU A 34 -28.28 0.25 1.45
CA GLU A 34 -27.98 1.66 1.76
C GLU A 34 -28.81 2.09 2.97
N LEU A 35 -28.15 2.54 4.04
CA LEU A 35 -28.78 3.03 5.27
C LEU A 35 -28.77 4.57 5.38
N GLY A 36 -28.13 5.26 4.43
CA GLY A 36 -27.97 6.72 4.39
C GLY A 36 -26.87 7.13 3.43
N GLU A 37 -26.53 8.43 3.37
CA GLU A 37 -25.43 8.92 2.53
C GLU A 37 -24.11 8.22 2.89
N LYS A 38 -23.62 7.39 1.97
CA LYS A 38 -22.35 6.64 2.09
C LYS A 38 -22.32 5.58 3.19
N GLN A 39 -23.46 5.20 3.76
CA GLN A 39 -23.52 4.14 4.77
C GLN A 39 -24.06 2.84 4.18
N TYR A 40 -23.16 1.87 3.98
CA TYR A 40 -23.45 0.61 3.32
C TYR A 40 -23.43 -0.57 4.30
N ARG A 41 -24.36 -1.51 4.13
CA ARG A 41 -24.39 -2.80 4.83
C ARG A 41 -24.51 -3.95 3.86
N TYR A 42 -23.92 -5.08 4.24
CA TYR A 42 -23.85 -6.26 3.38
C TYR A 42 -24.40 -7.50 4.09
N LYS A 43 -25.12 -8.32 3.33
CA LYS A 43 -25.54 -9.65 3.77
C LYS A 43 -24.56 -10.67 3.21
N LYS A 44 -23.85 -11.38 4.10
CA LYS A 44 -22.79 -12.34 3.72
C LYS A 44 -23.25 -13.32 2.65
N GLU A 45 -24.39 -13.96 2.86
CA GLU A 45 -24.93 -15.00 1.97
C GLU A 45 -25.29 -14.44 0.60
N ALA A 46 -25.93 -13.27 0.55
CA ALA A 46 -26.29 -12.61 -0.70
C ALA A 46 -25.04 -12.17 -1.49
N VAL A 47 -24.01 -11.68 -0.81
CA VAL A 47 -22.73 -11.31 -1.44
C VAL A 47 -22.03 -12.54 -2.00
N LEU A 48 -21.93 -13.63 -1.22
CA LEU A 48 -21.34 -14.88 -1.69
C LEU A 48 -22.11 -15.45 -2.89
N ALA A 49 -23.45 -15.41 -2.86
CA ALA A 49 -24.27 -15.86 -3.98
C ALA A 49 -24.06 -15.03 -5.25
N ALA A 50 -23.94 -13.70 -5.12
CA ALA A 50 -23.67 -12.82 -6.25
C ALA A 50 -22.27 -13.05 -6.85
N LEU A 51 -21.25 -13.24 -5.99
CA LEU A 51 -19.89 -13.54 -6.42
C LEU A 51 -19.79 -14.93 -7.07
N ALA A 52 -20.53 -15.93 -6.56
CA ALA A 52 -20.56 -17.27 -7.14
C ALA A 52 -21.33 -17.33 -8.47
N ALA A 53 -22.44 -16.58 -8.59
CA ALA A 53 -23.25 -16.53 -9.82
C ALA A 53 -22.58 -15.73 -10.94
N GLY A 54 -21.70 -14.77 -10.60
CA GLY A 54 -20.97 -13.96 -11.57
C GLY A 54 -19.89 -14.71 -12.36
N GLY A 55 -19.55 -15.96 -12.00
CA GLY A 55 -18.47 -16.75 -12.63
C GLY A 55 -17.05 -16.19 -12.41
N ASP A 56 -16.95 -14.89 -12.16
CA ASP A 56 -15.76 -14.14 -11.78
C ASP A 56 -15.70 -13.98 -10.26
N LEU A 57 -15.47 -15.08 -9.54
CA LEU A 57 -14.43 -14.97 -8.52
C LEU A 57 -13.13 -14.82 -9.31
N GLU A 58 -12.88 -13.64 -9.87
CA GLU A 58 -11.54 -13.25 -10.32
C GLU A 58 -10.68 -13.57 -9.11
N ARG A 59 -9.92 -14.68 -9.23
CA ARG A 59 -8.88 -15.10 -8.31
C ARG A 59 -8.17 -13.81 -7.95
N SER A 60 -8.37 -13.36 -6.71
CA SER A 60 -8.23 -11.93 -6.38
C SER A 60 -6.96 -11.42 -7.05
N VAL A 61 -7.10 -10.46 -7.97
CA VAL A 61 -5.95 -9.89 -8.71
C VAL A 61 -4.88 -9.40 -7.72
N TYR A 62 -5.29 -9.18 -6.48
CA TYR A 62 -4.48 -8.83 -5.34
C TYR A 62 -4.36 -9.99 -4.35
N PRO A 63 -3.19 -10.17 -3.72
CA PRO A 63 -2.98 -11.15 -2.66
C PRO A 63 -3.96 -10.97 -1.50
N LYS A 64 -4.05 -12.00 -0.66
CA LYS A 64 -4.70 -11.89 0.64
C LYS A 64 -3.94 -10.88 1.51
N GLN A 65 -4.65 -10.25 2.43
CA GLN A 65 -4.02 -9.36 3.40
C GLN A 65 -3.00 -10.14 4.24
N GLY A 66 -1.81 -9.60 4.42
CA GLY A 66 -0.68 -10.28 5.07
C GLY A 66 0.17 -11.16 4.14
N GLU A 67 -0.19 -11.27 2.86
CA GLU A 67 0.55 -12.06 1.86
C GLU A 67 1.13 -11.21 0.72
N TYR A 68 1.05 -9.87 0.79
CA TYR A 68 1.60 -9.03 -0.26
C TYR A 68 3.12 -9.13 -0.32
N THR A 69 3.63 -9.28 -1.54
CA THR A 69 5.07 -9.28 -1.82
C THR A 69 5.50 -8.06 -2.62
N TYR A 70 6.81 -7.91 -2.84
CA TYR A 70 7.33 -6.90 -3.76
C TYR A 70 6.77 -7.05 -5.18
N GLU A 71 6.59 -8.27 -5.68
CA GLU A 71 5.98 -8.47 -7.01
C GLU A 71 4.53 -7.98 -7.08
N ASP A 72 3.81 -8.02 -5.96
CA ASP A 72 2.44 -7.53 -5.88
C ASP A 72 2.39 -6.01 -5.66
N TYR A 73 3.36 -5.46 -4.93
CA TYR A 73 3.59 -4.02 -4.83
C TYR A 73 3.67 -3.36 -6.21
N LEU A 74 4.47 -3.93 -7.12
CA LEU A 74 4.63 -3.42 -8.49
C LEU A 74 3.35 -3.43 -9.34
N LYS A 75 2.32 -4.19 -8.92
CA LYS A 75 1.02 -4.26 -9.60
C LYS A 75 0.01 -3.29 -9.00
N ILE A 76 0.34 -2.60 -7.90
CA ILE A 76 -0.53 -1.58 -7.32
C ILE A 76 -0.63 -0.41 -8.30
N PRO A 77 -1.84 -0.05 -8.77
CA PRO A 77 -2.00 1.09 -9.66
C PRO A 77 -1.55 2.37 -8.97
N GLU A 78 -0.77 3.20 -9.67
CA GLU A 78 -0.45 4.54 -9.18
C GLU A 78 -1.71 5.36 -8.96
N GLU A 79 -1.78 6.04 -7.82
CA GLU A 79 -2.88 6.94 -7.48
C GLU A 79 -2.32 8.31 -7.09
N ALA A 80 -2.66 9.32 -7.89
CA ALA A 80 -2.19 10.67 -7.66
C ALA A 80 -2.58 11.17 -6.27
N GLY A 81 -1.58 11.67 -5.52
CA GLY A 81 -1.79 12.17 -4.16
C GLY A 81 -1.66 11.11 -3.06
N TYR A 82 -1.25 9.87 -3.39
CA TYR A 82 -0.99 8.83 -2.41
C TYR A 82 0.36 8.14 -2.65
N ARG A 83 0.93 7.61 -1.57
CA ARG A 83 2.04 6.67 -1.58
C ARG A 83 1.55 5.31 -1.07
N PHE A 84 2.23 4.26 -1.50
CA PHE A 84 1.95 2.89 -1.09
C PHE A 84 3.21 2.28 -0.48
N GLU A 85 3.03 1.48 0.56
CA GLU A 85 4.05 0.66 1.21
C GLU A 85 3.46 -0.71 1.52
N ILE A 86 4.31 -1.70 1.79
CA ILE A 86 3.91 -2.98 2.39
C ILE A 86 4.60 -3.09 3.74
N LEU A 87 3.81 -3.27 4.80
CA LEU A 87 4.27 -3.56 6.15
C LEU A 87 3.83 -4.97 6.52
N GLU A 88 4.75 -5.91 6.71
CA GLU A 88 4.47 -7.30 7.07
C GLU A 88 3.42 -7.98 6.16
N GLY A 89 3.47 -7.71 4.85
CA GLY A 89 2.54 -8.25 3.87
C GLY A 89 1.18 -7.53 3.82
N PHE A 90 1.02 -6.43 4.55
CA PHE A 90 -0.16 -5.56 4.50
C PHE A 90 0.14 -4.30 3.69
N PRO A 91 -0.62 -4.02 2.62
CA PRO A 91 -0.48 -2.79 1.86
C PRO A 91 -1.01 -1.61 2.69
N VAL A 92 -0.16 -0.60 2.87
CA VAL A 92 -0.48 0.66 3.54
C VAL A 92 -0.54 1.75 2.49
N LYS A 93 -1.60 2.56 2.54
CA LYS A 93 -1.82 3.68 1.63
C LYS A 93 -1.88 4.96 2.43
N GLU A 94 -1.02 5.92 2.10
CA GLU A 94 -0.92 7.19 2.81
C GLU A 94 -1.01 8.37 1.85
N PRO A 95 -1.56 9.51 2.28
CA PRO A 95 -1.58 10.71 1.47
C PRO A 95 -0.16 11.21 1.19
N SER A 96 0.01 11.92 0.09
CA SER A 96 1.26 12.62 -0.20
C SER A 96 1.67 13.56 0.93
N PRO A 97 2.98 13.72 1.18
CA PRO A 97 3.49 14.55 2.26
C PRO A 97 3.03 16.01 2.16
N SER A 98 2.80 16.63 3.30
CA SER A 98 2.43 18.05 3.37
C SER A 98 3.61 18.97 3.04
N MET A 99 3.30 20.23 2.70
CA MET A 99 4.33 21.28 2.51
C MET A 99 5.26 21.44 3.73
N HIS A 100 4.74 21.25 4.95
CA HIS A 100 5.55 21.32 6.16
C HIS A 100 6.52 20.14 6.27
N HIS A 101 6.02 18.92 6.01
CA HIS A 101 6.85 17.71 5.96
C HIS A 101 7.98 17.87 4.94
N GLN A 102 7.68 18.34 3.72
CA GLN A 102 8.69 18.55 2.69
C GLN A 102 9.74 19.61 3.06
N ARG A 103 9.35 20.67 3.77
CA ARG A 103 10.31 21.67 4.28
C ARG A 103 11.28 21.07 5.29
N VAL A 104 10.78 20.23 6.19
CA VAL A 104 11.59 19.56 7.21
C VAL A 104 12.52 18.53 6.56
N SER A 105 11.98 17.64 5.72
CA SER A 105 12.75 16.62 5.02
C SER A 105 13.86 17.24 4.16
N SER A 106 13.56 18.31 3.41
CA SER A 106 14.56 19.02 2.60
C SER A 106 15.66 19.68 3.45
N ALA A 107 15.33 20.21 4.63
CA ALA A 107 16.33 20.80 5.53
C ALA A 107 17.23 19.73 6.17
N LEU A 108 16.68 18.57 6.49
CA LEU A 108 17.43 17.42 6.99
C LEU A 108 18.34 16.84 5.91
N TYR A 109 17.82 16.61 4.70
CA TYR A 109 18.60 16.12 3.56
C TYR A 109 19.85 16.96 3.35
N ARG A 110 19.73 18.30 3.31
CA ARG A 110 20.88 19.19 3.12
C ARG A 110 21.94 19.04 4.21
N GLN A 111 21.52 18.92 5.47
CA GLN A 111 22.45 18.79 6.58
C GLN A 111 23.16 17.43 6.56
N LEU A 112 22.42 16.36 6.27
CA LEU A 112 22.96 15.01 6.19
C LEU A 112 23.89 14.85 4.97
N ALA A 113 23.50 15.35 3.80
CA ALA A 113 24.33 15.34 2.59
C ALA A 113 25.67 16.04 2.85
N ASN A 114 25.65 17.26 3.38
CA ASN A 114 26.87 18.01 3.71
C ASN A 114 27.77 17.27 4.71
N PHE A 115 27.19 16.53 5.66
CA PHE A 115 27.96 15.75 6.63
C PHE A 115 28.60 14.52 5.97
N PHE A 116 27.81 13.76 5.19
CA PHE A 116 28.28 12.52 4.58
C PHE A 116 29.26 12.75 3.43
N ASP A 117 29.19 13.89 2.72
CA ASP A 117 30.18 14.28 1.72
C ASP A 117 31.61 14.29 2.28
N GLY A 118 31.78 14.62 3.57
CA GLY A 118 33.08 14.58 4.25
C GLY A 118 33.37 13.28 5.01
N PHE A 119 32.33 12.60 5.50
CA PHE A 119 32.46 11.39 6.33
C PHE A 119 32.63 10.11 5.49
N ASP A 120 31.85 9.96 4.43
CA ASP A 120 31.86 8.83 3.51
C ASP A 120 31.56 9.32 2.08
N PRO A 121 32.57 9.88 1.37
CA PRO A 121 32.38 10.56 0.08
C PRO A 121 31.89 9.65 -1.05
N GLU A 122 31.97 8.34 -0.85
CA GLU A 122 31.49 7.34 -1.78
C GLU A 122 30.10 6.78 -1.39
N GLY A 123 29.57 7.15 -0.22
CA GLY A 123 28.21 6.85 0.19
C GLY A 123 27.20 7.76 -0.52
N GLU A 124 25.93 7.36 -0.50
CA GLU A 124 24.86 8.05 -1.24
C GLU A 124 23.65 8.29 -0.34
N ILE A 125 23.10 9.50 -0.39
CA ILE A 125 21.86 9.87 0.31
C ILE A 125 20.71 10.03 -0.69
N PHE A 126 19.61 9.35 -0.41
CA PHE A 126 18.38 9.33 -1.20
C PHE A 126 17.22 9.98 -0.43
N TYR A 127 16.18 10.34 -1.17
CA TYR A 127 14.94 10.91 -0.66
C TYR A 127 13.74 10.24 -1.33
N ALA A 128 12.57 10.26 -0.67
CA ALA A 128 11.35 9.70 -1.23
C ALA A 128 10.88 10.46 -2.49
N PRO A 129 10.24 9.78 -3.47
CA PRO A 129 9.93 8.34 -3.47
C PRO A 129 11.11 7.50 -3.95
N LEU A 130 11.46 6.47 -3.18
CA LEU A 130 12.39 5.41 -3.57
C LEU A 130 12.02 4.14 -2.79
N ASP A 131 11.85 3.03 -3.51
CA ASP A 131 11.47 1.77 -2.88
C ASP A 131 12.65 1.14 -2.13
N VAL A 132 12.39 0.70 -0.90
CA VAL A 132 13.35 0.01 -0.03
C VAL A 132 12.73 -1.31 0.40
N THR A 133 13.34 -2.43 -0.01
CA THR A 133 12.81 -3.78 0.21
C THR A 133 13.60 -4.47 1.33
N LEU A 134 13.15 -4.32 2.58
CA LEU A 134 13.83 -4.95 3.72
C LEU A 134 13.61 -6.48 3.75
N THR A 135 12.43 -6.92 3.32
CA THR A 135 12.09 -8.33 3.10
C THR A 135 11.10 -8.41 1.95
N ASN A 136 10.80 -9.62 1.45
CA ASN A 136 9.80 -9.76 0.40
C ASN A 136 8.41 -9.24 0.82
N SER A 137 8.11 -9.18 2.12
CA SER A 137 6.86 -8.68 2.69
C SER A 137 6.98 -7.28 3.31
N ASN A 138 8.11 -6.58 3.13
CA ASN A 138 8.33 -5.23 3.62
C ASN A 138 8.94 -4.37 2.50
N VAL A 139 8.10 -3.53 1.90
CA VAL A 139 8.48 -2.61 0.81
C VAL A 139 8.10 -1.20 1.27
N LEU A 140 9.10 -0.37 1.51
CA LEU A 140 8.95 0.94 2.15
C LEU A 140 9.36 2.07 1.21
N GLN A 141 8.93 3.28 1.53
CA GLN A 141 9.40 4.53 0.93
C GLN A 141 9.82 5.51 2.03
N PRO A 142 11.00 5.32 2.63
CA PRO A 142 11.51 6.22 3.66
C PRO A 142 11.68 7.64 3.11
N ASP A 143 11.39 8.64 3.94
CA ASP A 143 11.56 10.05 3.54
C ASP A 143 13.00 10.38 3.16
N LEU A 144 13.97 9.82 3.88
CA LEU A 144 15.42 9.96 3.68
C LEU A 144 16.13 8.65 4.01
N LEU A 145 17.14 8.28 3.22
CA LEU A 145 17.97 7.09 3.42
C LEU A 145 19.42 7.40 3.05
N PHE A 146 20.38 6.89 3.83
CA PHE A 146 21.80 6.90 3.46
C PHE A 146 22.31 5.47 3.27
N VAL A 147 22.98 5.22 2.15
CA VAL A 147 23.68 3.97 1.84
C VAL A 147 25.17 4.23 1.90
N SER A 148 25.85 3.60 2.87
CA SER A 148 27.31 3.72 3.01
C SER A 148 28.06 3.10 1.84
N SER A 149 29.26 3.58 1.57
CA SER A 149 30.13 3.02 0.53
C SER A 149 30.42 1.51 0.71
N THR A 150 30.38 1.01 1.94
CA THR A 150 30.58 -0.41 2.26
C THR A 150 29.37 -1.31 1.97
N GLN A 151 28.23 -0.74 1.57
CA GLN A 151 26.97 -1.46 1.34
C GLN A 151 26.40 -1.20 -0.07
N LYS A 152 27.23 -0.74 -1.03
CA LYS A 152 26.77 -0.44 -2.39
C LYS A 152 26.13 -1.64 -3.11
N ASP A 153 26.41 -2.85 -2.66
CA ASP A 153 25.87 -4.10 -3.19
C ASP A 153 24.37 -4.26 -2.96
N ILE A 154 23.75 -3.48 -2.08
CA ILE A 154 22.29 -3.47 -1.87
C ILE A 154 21.55 -2.55 -2.85
N MET A 155 22.28 -1.70 -3.56
CA MET A 155 21.70 -0.77 -4.53
C MET A 155 21.34 -1.50 -5.82
N ARG A 156 20.07 -1.41 -6.22
CA ARG A 156 19.57 -1.90 -7.51
C ARG A 156 19.23 -0.73 -8.41
N LYS A 157 18.95 -1.04 -9.68
CA LYS A 157 18.60 -0.01 -10.68
C LYS A 157 17.35 0.78 -10.30
N GLU A 158 16.38 0.13 -9.65
CA GLU A 158 15.03 0.68 -9.42
C GLU A 158 14.66 0.75 -7.93
N ARG A 159 15.48 0.18 -7.03
CA ARG A 159 15.20 0.09 -5.58
C ARG A 159 16.47 -0.13 -4.76
N ILE A 160 16.33 -0.12 -3.44
CA ILE A 160 17.33 -0.56 -2.46
C ILE A 160 16.85 -1.86 -1.79
N ASP A 161 17.72 -2.86 -1.64
CA ASP A 161 17.48 -4.08 -0.85
C ASP A 161 17.98 -3.93 0.61
#